data_AF-A0A3B4B9Q3-F1
#
_entry.id   AF-A0A3B4B9Q3-F1
#
_cell.length_a   1.000
_cell.length_b   1.000
_cell.length_c   1.000
_cell.angle_alpha   90.00
_cell.angle_beta   90.00
_cell.angle_gamma   90.00
#
_symmetry.space_group_name_H-M   'P 1'
#
loop_
_entity.id
_entity.type
_entity.pdbx_description
1 polymer ?
#
loop_
_entity_poly.entity_id
_entity_poly.type
_entity_poly.pdbx_seq_one_letter_code
_entity_poly.pdbx_strand_id
1 'polypeptide(L)'
;FHGQSEVHLDKNFFLTHASAARSETFINLREVCNRFRLPPGEYLIVPSTFDPNLNGDFCIRVFSEKQQQTEVFLKNTVFVFLPRSNIKNV
;
A
#
# COMPACT_ATOMS: atom_id res chain seq x y z
N PHE A 1 8.70 0.10 10.75
CA PHE A 1 9.80 0.10 9.77
C PHE A 1 10.06 1.52 9.25
N HIS A 2 9.99 2.54 10.12
CA HIS A 2 10.03 3.93 9.66
C HIS A 2 11.37 4.32 9.03
N GLY A 3 11.32 5.01 7.89
CA GLY A 3 12.51 5.54 7.22
C GLY A 3 13.45 4.47 6.61
N GLN A 4 12.96 3.25 6.40
CA GLN A 4 13.72 2.19 5.75
C GLN A 4 13.15 1.90 4.35
N SER A 5 13.99 2.08 3.33
CA SER A 5 13.78 1.53 1.98
C SER A 5 14.20 0.06 1.94
N GLU A 6 13.59 -0.75 1.06
CA GLU A 6 13.89 -2.19 0.87
C GLU A 6 13.56 -3.15 2.03
N VAL A 7 12.49 -2.88 2.79
CA VAL A 7 12.11 -3.78 3.91
C VAL A 7 11.25 -4.94 3.44
N HIS A 8 11.67 -6.17 3.78
CA HIS A 8 10.82 -7.36 3.77
C HIS A 8 10.34 -7.65 5.19
N LEU A 9 9.05 -7.43 5.45
CA LEU A 9 8.45 -7.68 6.76
C LEU A 9 8.12 -9.17 6.91
N ASP A 10 8.43 -9.73 8.08
CA ASP A 10 8.17 -11.12 8.38
C ASP A 10 6.70 -11.38 8.77
N LYS A 11 6.36 -12.65 8.96
CA LYS A 11 5.02 -13.06 9.41
C LYS A 11 4.61 -12.39 10.72
N ASN A 12 5.54 -12.23 11.67
CA ASN A 12 5.24 -11.68 13.00
C ASN A 12 4.75 -10.23 12.92
N PHE A 13 5.28 -9.45 11.98
CA PHE A 13 4.79 -8.10 11.72
C PHE A 13 3.29 -8.10 11.42
N PHE A 14 2.83 -8.93 10.46
CA PHE A 14 1.43 -8.96 10.03
C PHE A 14 0.48 -9.59 11.06
N LEU A 15 0.99 -10.43 11.98
CA LEU A 15 0.19 -10.97 13.09
C LEU A 15 -0.05 -9.94 14.20
N THR A 16 0.85 -8.97 14.35
CA THR A 16 0.82 -7.99 15.45
C THR A 16 0.36 -6.60 15.03
N HIS A 17 0.27 -6.32 13.73
CA HIS A 17 -0.15 -5.03 13.18
C HIS A 17 -1.40 -5.18 12.32
N ALA A 18 -2.49 -4.51 12.72
CA ALA A 18 -3.69 -4.42 11.90
C ALA A 18 -3.43 -3.56 10.65
N SER A 19 -4.06 -3.91 9.53
CA SER A 19 -3.99 -3.08 8.32
C SER A 19 -4.68 -1.73 8.56
N ALA A 20 -4.03 -0.63 8.15
CA ALA A 20 -4.63 0.70 8.20
C ALA A 20 -5.81 0.87 7.22
N ALA A 21 -5.74 0.17 6.08
CA ALA A 21 -6.79 0.08 5.07
C ALA A 21 -6.66 -1.23 4.28
N ARG A 22 -7.74 -1.69 3.65
CA ARG A 22 -7.79 -2.88 2.80
C ARG A 22 -8.95 -2.76 1.81
N SER A 23 -8.92 -3.56 0.74
CA SER A 23 -10.10 -3.75 -0.10
C SER A 23 -11.24 -4.35 0.70
N GLU A 24 -12.48 -3.98 0.38
CA GLU A 24 -13.68 -4.47 1.08
C GLU A 24 -13.91 -5.96 0.82
N THR A 25 -13.65 -6.42 -0.42
CA THR A 25 -13.82 -7.81 -0.84
C THR A 25 -12.68 -8.23 -1.77
N PHE A 26 -12.34 -9.53 -1.72
CA PHE A 26 -11.62 -10.18 -2.80
C PHE A 26 -12.64 -10.57 -3.86
N ILE A 27 -12.54 -9.98 -5.04
CA ILE A 27 -13.46 -10.23 -6.14
C ILE A 27 -12.69 -10.59 -7.40
N ASN A 28 -13.22 -11.53 -8.17
CA ASN A 28 -12.63 -11.94 -9.45
C ASN A 28 -12.97 -10.94 -10.56
N LEU A 29 -12.53 -9.70 -10.40
CA LEU A 29 -12.57 -8.66 -11.42
C LEU A 29 -11.14 -8.40 -11.89
N ARG A 30 -11.02 -7.89 -13.12
CA ARG A 30 -9.74 -7.47 -13.70
C ARG A 30 -9.04 -6.39 -12.85
N GLU A 31 -9.81 -5.56 -12.16
CA GLU A 31 -9.32 -4.46 -11.35
C GLU A 31 -10.14 -4.34 -10.07
N VAL A 32 -9.45 -4.08 -8.95
CA VAL A 32 -10.04 -3.65 -7.69
C VAL A 32 -9.50 -2.26 -7.37
N CYS A 33 -10.40 -1.30 -7.20
CA CYS A 33 -10.05 0.09 -6.93
C CYS A 33 -10.80 0.59 -5.70
N ASN A 34 -10.08 1.20 -4.77
CA ASN A 34 -10.64 1.76 -3.54
C ASN A 34 -10.07 3.16 -3.32
N ARG A 35 -10.88 4.05 -2.75
CA ARG A 35 -10.45 5.38 -2.32
C ARG A 35 -10.32 5.38 -0.80
N PHE A 36 -9.14 5.72 -0.31
CA PHE A 36 -8.86 5.79 1.13
C PHE A 36 -8.55 7.23 1.55
N ARG A 37 -8.86 7.54 2.81
CA ARG A 37 -8.40 8.73 3.50
C ARG A 37 -7.56 8.29 4.71
N LEU A 38 -6.25 8.40 4.58
CA LEU A 38 -5.29 7.99 5.60
C LEU A 38 -4.61 9.23 6.19
N PRO A 39 -4.20 9.18 7.48
CA PRO A 39 -3.35 10.23 8.02
C PRO A 39 -1.99 10.25 7.30
N PRO A 40 -1.24 11.36 7.38
CA PRO A 40 0.14 11.40 6.89
C PRO A 40 1.01 10.33 7.55
N GLY A 41 1.83 9.63 6.76
CA GLY A 41 2.63 8.50 7.22
C GLY A 41 3.18 7.64 6.09
N GLU A 42 3.90 6.59 6.47
CA GLU A 42 4.44 5.57 5.56
C GLU A 42 3.52 4.35 5.54
N TYR A 43 3.14 3.92 4.35
CA TYR A 43 2.22 2.81 4.15
C TYR A 43 2.82 1.75 3.25
N LEU A 44 2.48 0.49 3.58
CA LEU A 44 2.82 -0.69 2.80
C LEU A 44 1.58 -1.22 2.10
N ILE A 45 1.62 -1.33 0.77
CA ILE A 45 0.58 -2.00 -0.02
C ILE A 45 1.07 -3.42 -0.34
N VAL A 46 0.29 -4.41 0.10
CA VAL A 46 0.53 -5.84 -0.15
C VAL A 46 -0.53 -6.38 -1.11
N PRO A 47 -0.27 -6.39 -2.44
CA PRO A 47 -1.13 -7.08 -3.40
C PRO A 47 -1.08 -8.60 -3.19
N SER A 48 -2.23 -9.25 -3.23
CA SER A 48 -2.34 -10.71 -3.13
C SER A 48 -3.62 -11.22 -3.79
N THR A 49 -3.61 -12.50 -4.16
CA THR A 49 -4.82 -13.27 -4.43
C THR A 49 -5.46 -13.74 -3.12
N PHE A 50 -6.73 -14.13 -3.17
CA PHE A 50 -7.42 -14.69 -2.00
C PHE A 50 -6.75 -15.99 -1.54
N ASP A 51 -6.61 -16.94 -2.46
CA ASP A 51 -5.92 -18.21 -2.20
C ASP A 51 -4.42 -18.09 -2.48
N PRO A 52 -3.56 -18.78 -1.71
CA PRO A 52 -2.14 -18.83 -1.96
C PRO A 52 -1.80 -19.64 -3.23
N ASN A 53 -0.59 -19.47 -3.74
CA ASN A 53 -0.01 -20.22 -4.86
C ASN A 53 -0.73 -20.03 -6.20
N LEU A 54 -1.41 -18.91 -6.38
CA LEU A 54 -1.97 -18.52 -7.67
C LEU A 54 -0.99 -17.61 -8.41
N ASN A 55 -0.68 -17.97 -9.66
CA ASN A 55 0.17 -17.15 -10.52
C ASN A 55 -0.66 -16.06 -11.20
N GLY A 56 -0.09 -14.87 -11.33
CA GLY A 56 -0.70 -13.78 -12.08
C GLY A 56 0.19 -12.56 -12.13
N ASP A 57 0.15 -11.87 -13.27
CA ASP A 57 0.73 -10.55 -13.41
C ASP A 57 -0.25 -9.50 -12.88
N PHE A 58 0.27 -8.44 -12.28
CA PHE A 58 -0.54 -7.36 -11.75
C PHE A 58 0.14 -6.01 -11.95
N CYS A 59 -0.64 -4.94 -11.86
CA CYS A 59 -0.14 -3.59 -11.77
C CYS A 59 -0.85 -2.85 -10.61
N ILE A 60 -0.11 -1.98 -9.92
CA ILE A 60 -0.67 -1.10 -8.90
C ILE A 60 -0.56 0.33 -9.43
N ARG A 61 -1.66 1.08 -9.32
CA ARG A 61 -1.68 2.52 -9.61
C ARG A 61 -2.09 3.25 -8.34
N VAL A 62 -1.27 4.21 -7.94
CA VAL A 62 -1.54 5.05 -6.77
C VAL A 62 -1.87 6.45 -7.26
N PHE A 63 -3.08 6.91 -6.98
CA PHE A 63 -3.53 8.27 -7.23
C PHE A 63 -3.71 8.98 -5.89
N SER A 64 -3.25 10.23 -5.84
CA SER A 64 -3.26 11.03 -4.62
C SER A 64 -3.59 12.47 -4.96
N GLU A 65 -4.30 13.15 -4.04
CA GLU A 65 -4.72 14.55 -4.24
C GLU A 65 -3.54 15.53 -4.21
N LYS A 66 -2.47 15.17 -3.50
CA LYS A 66 -1.22 15.95 -3.39
C LYS A 66 -0.08 15.11 -3.93
N GLN A 67 0.98 15.72 -4.46
CA GLN A 67 2.17 14.97 -4.86
C GLN A 67 2.72 14.10 -3.71
N GLN A 68 3.09 12.88 -4.05
CA GLN A 68 3.57 11.84 -3.14
C GLN A 68 4.85 11.24 -3.70
N GLN A 69 5.69 10.71 -2.81
CA GLN A 69 6.77 9.81 -3.21
C GLN A 69 6.22 8.37 -3.12
N THR A 70 6.28 7.66 -4.24
CA THR A 70 5.93 6.23 -4.31
C THR A 70 7.15 5.46 -4.75
N GLU A 71 7.49 4.42 -4.02
CA GLU A 71 8.64 3.56 -4.33
C GLU A 71 8.17 2.10 -4.39
N VAL A 72 8.54 1.41 -5.46
CA VAL A 72 8.23 0.00 -5.66
C VAL A 72 9.39 -0.82 -5.09
N PHE A 73 9.10 -1.71 -4.15
CA PHE A 73 10.12 -2.50 -3.45
C PHE A 73 9.76 -3.97 -3.44
N LEU A 74 10.67 -4.80 -3.97
CA LEU A 74 10.44 -6.22 -4.22
C LEU A 74 9.23 -6.41 -5.17
N LYS A 75 9.22 -7.48 -5.96
CA LYS A 75 8.22 -7.65 -7.04
C LYS A 75 6.75 -7.56 -6.57
N ASN A 76 6.49 -7.69 -5.26
CA ASN A 76 5.18 -7.89 -4.67
C ASN A 76 4.80 -6.86 -3.59
N THR A 77 5.49 -5.72 -3.47
CA THR A 77 5.18 -4.73 -2.43
C THR A 77 5.42 -3.30 -2.89
N VAL A 78 4.53 -2.37 -2.49
CA VAL A 78 4.64 -0.94 -2.84
C VAL A 78 4.63 -0.11 -1.57
N PHE A 79 5.63 0.76 -1.42
CA PHE A 79 5.69 1.76 -0.36
C PHE A 79 5.10 3.07 -0.85
N VAL A 80 4.21 3.64 -0.05
CA VAL A 80 3.58 4.94 -0.31
C VAL A 80 3.87 5.87 0.86
N PHE A 81 4.53 6.99 0.57
CA PHE A 81 4.78 8.04 1.55
C PHE A 81 3.72 9.13 1.42
N LEU A 82 2.89 9.29 2.47
CA LEU A 82 1.92 10.37 2.61
C LEU A 82 2.52 11.57 3.37
N PRO A 83 2.97 12.65 2.71
CA PRO A 83 3.51 13.82 3.38
C PRO A 83 2.39 14.52 4.14
N ARG A 84 2.76 15.12 5.27
CA ARG A 84 1.88 16.08 5.94
C ARG A 84 1.55 17.19 4.95
N SER A 85 0.28 17.60 4.91
CA SER A 85 -0.11 18.76 4.13
C SER A 85 0.78 19.93 4.49
N ASN A 86 1.60 20.40 3.56
CA ASN A 86 2.09 21.77 3.61
C ASN A 86 0.86 22.65 3.39
N ILE A 87 0.16 23.00 4.47
CA ILE A 87 -0.66 24.20 4.47
C ILE A 87 0.37 25.33 4.37
N LYS A 88 0.73 25.70 3.15
CA LYS A 88 1.24 27.05 2.93
C LYS A 88 0.01 27.92 3.16
N ASN A 89 0.00 28.59 4.32
CA ASN A 89 -0.94 29.67 4.57
C ASN A 89 -0.89 30.59 3.36
N VAL A 90 -2.03 30.73 2.68
CA VAL A 90 -2.30 31.89 1.84
C VAL A 90 -2.70 33.01 2.78
#